data_AF-A0A182NYA1-F1
#
_entry.id   AF-A0A182NYA1-F1
#
_cell.length_a   1.000
_cell.length_b   1.000
_cell.length_c   1.000
_cell.angle_alpha   90.00
_cell.angle_beta   90.00
_cell.angle_gamma   90.00
#
_symmetry.space_group_name_H-M   'P 1'
#
loop_
_entity.id
_entity.type
_entity.pdbx_description
1 polymer ?
#
loop_
_entity_poly.entity_id
_entity_poly.type
_entity_poly.pdbx_seq_one_letter_code
_entity_poly.pdbx_strand_id
1 'polypeptide(L)'
;MDVLVDKFLADTGYAYRTEFFPIELMLYFEKHHIFEILFDLMVILSKDRPLSIEDYIAKNIFAIAKRYSQINTFINIPDEIDSEKIISTFQCNEQRCPIIRLQESLNAKFGMQTVIKRLKRCDLLDKNIIMFGDKSYFSQAKEYFYFHQKFSVTPTTSLQKLQSHVLERVKSLRVDPHHSVIKCSERIVLLGRPGCGKHRIAKWLANQLKICLVSVTDLTAYHEREWNSFGKALDCGSQENVHTSELITSIVQHRLMNADCCTSGWILLDFPNTSED
;
A
#
# COMPACT_ATOMS: atom_id res chain seq x y z
N MET A 1 36.15 6.11 22.06
CA MET A 1 35.26 6.28 20.90
C MET A 1 33.83 5.89 21.24
N ASP A 2 33.62 4.76 21.93
CA ASP A 2 32.27 4.24 22.25
C ASP A 2 31.38 5.21 23.06
N VAL A 3 31.94 5.96 24.02
CA VAL A 3 31.18 6.90 24.86
C VAL A 3 30.64 8.11 24.08
N LEU A 4 31.31 8.51 23.00
CA LEU A 4 30.87 9.62 22.14
C LEU A 4 29.78 9.15 21.17
N VAL A 5 29.89 7.92 20.69
CA VAL A 5 28.87 7.28 19.85
C VAL A 5 27.59 7.03 20.64
N ASP A 6 27.68 6.50 21.86
CA ASP A 6 26.50 6.25 22.70
C ASP A 6 25.79 7.55 23.09
N LYS A 7 26.54 8.63 23.35
CA LYS A 7 25.97 9.95 23.62
C LYS A 7 25.34 10.56 22.37
N PHE A 8 25.97 10.40 21.21
CA PHE A 8 25.41 10.80 19.91
C PHE A 8 24.13 10.03 19.56
N LEU A 9 24.08 8.72 19.85
CA LEU A 9 22.92 7.86 19.63
C LEU A 9 21.77 8.15 20.60
N ALA A 10 22.08 8.51 21.85
CA ALA A 10 21.10 8.96 22.83
C ALA A 10 20.51 10.33 22.46
N ASP A 11 21.34 11.26 21.98
CA ASP A 11 20.91 12.61 21.58
C ASP A 11 20.16 12.63 20.23
N THR A 12 20.41 11.65 19.34
CA THR A 12 19.68 11.48 18.06
C THR A 12 18.45 10.56 18.17
N GLY A 13 18.08 10.17 19.39
CA GLY A 13 16.80 9.53 19.69
C GLY A 13 16.57 8.17 19.03
N TYR A 14 17.60 7.32 18.90
CA TYR A 14 17.47 6.01 18.24
C TYR A 14 16.77 6.08 16.85
N ALA A 15 16.91 7.20 16.13
CA ALA A 15 16.23 7.43 14.84
C ALA A 15 16.50 6.33 13.79
N TYR A 16 17.53 5.50 14.01
CA TYR A 16 17.91 4.38 13.14
C TYR A 16 17.18 3.05 13.42
N ARG A 17 16.30 2.95 14.43
CA ARG A 17 15.64 1.67 14.80
C ARG A 17 14.12 1.62 14.79
N THR A 18 13.44 2.70 14.43
CA THR A 18 12.11 2.55 13.86
C THR A 18 12.25 2.70 12.36
N GLU A 19 12.16 1.60 11.62
CA GLU A 19 11.84 1.65 10.19
C GLU A 19 10.49 2.36 10.06
N PHE A 20 10.51 3.69 10.10
CA PHE A 20 9.35 4.50 9.84
C PHE A 20 9.13 4.37 8.34
N PHE A 21 8.34 3.37 7.94
CA PHE A 21 7.90 3.28 6.56
C PHE A 21 7.18 4.60 6.26
N PRO A 22 7.58 5.32 5.20
CA PRO A 22 6.89 6.54 4.80
C PRO A 22 5.39 6.29 4.73
N ILE A 23 4.57 7.26 5.13
CA ILE A 23 3.11 7.10 5.15
C ILE A 23 2.62 6.67 3.77
N GLU A 24 3.23 7.18 2.71
CA GLU A 24 2.93 6.80 1.32
C GLU A 24 3.14 5.31 1.03
N LEU A 25 4.19 4.72 1.62
CA LEU A 25 4.49 3.30 1.49
C LEU A 25 3.52 2.46 2.34
N MET A 26 3.15 2.94 3.52
CA MET A 26 2.13 2.29 4.35
C MET A 26 0.76 2.28 3.66
N LEU A 27 0.36 3.41 3.07
CA LEU A 27 -0.84 3.54 2.25
C LEU A 27 -0.80 2.62 1.03
N TYR A 28 0.36 2.49 0.39
CA TYR A 28 0.55 1.54 -0.70
C TYR A 28 0.38 0.10 -0.23
N PHE A 29 0.95 -0.27 0.91
CA PHE A 29 0.80 -1.61 1.48
C PHE A 29 -0.64 -1.94 1.82
N GLU A 30 -1.38 -1.00 2.44
CA GLU A 30 -2.79 -1.16 2.72
C GLU A 30 -3.62 -1.26 1.43
N LYS A 31 -3.36 -0.37 0.46
CA LYS A 31 -4.04 -0.37 -0.84
C LYS A 31 -3.90 -1.70 -1.60
N HIS A 32 -2.76 -2.35 -1.46
CA HIS A 32 -2.43 -3.60 -2.15
C HIS A 32 -2.49 -4.83 -1.25
N HIS A 33 -3.02 -4.71 -0.01
CA HIS A 33 -3.13 -5.78 0.97
C HIS A 33 -1.81 -6.54 1.21
N ILE A 34 -0.68 -5.83 1.17
CA ILE A 34 0.66 -6.44 1.21
C ILE A 34 0.88 -7.16 2.54
N PHE A 35 0.42 -6.58 3.66
CA PHE A 35 0.57 -7.21 4.97
C PHE A 35 -0.22 -8.51 5.09
N GLU A 36 -1.44 -8.53 4.60
CA GLU A 36 -2.30 -9.70 4.64
C GLU A 36 -1.75 -10.81 3.73
N ILE A 37 -1.27 -10.45 2.54
CA ILE A 37 -0.60 -11.40 1.63
C ILE A 37 0.64 -12.00 2.29
N LEU A 38 1.49 -11.16 2.91
CA LEU A 38 2.68 -11.62 3.61
C LEU A 38 2.34 -12.52 4.80
N PHE A 39 1.33 -12.14 5.59
CA PHE A 39 0.89 -12.94 6.73
C PHE A 39 0.37 -14.32 6.28
N ASP A 40 -0.49 -14.38 5.26
CA ASP A 40 -0.99 -15.64 4.70
C ASP A 40 0.15 -16.50 4.14
N LEU A 41 1.12 -15.89 3.45
CA LEU A 41 2.33 -16.58 2.98
C LEU A 41 3.12 -17.18 4.15
N MET A 42 3.34 -16.42 5.22
CA MET A 42 4.05 -16.89 6.41
C MET A 42 3.32 -18.06 7.08
N VAL A 43 1.99 -17.99 7.20
CA VAL A 43 1.18 -19.07 7.76
C VAL A 43 1.30 -20.35 6.93
N ILE A 44 1.22 -20.23 5.60
CA ILE A 44 1.31 -21.40 4.70
C ILE A 44 2.73 -22.00 4.72
N LEU A 45 3.78 -21.16 4.68
CA LEU A 45 5.16 -21.63 4.79
C LEU A 45 5.41 -22.38 6.10
N SER A 46 4.87 -21.87 7.21
CA SER A 46 4.98 -22.51 8.53
C SER A 46 4.29 -23.87 8.60
N LYS A 47 3.17 -24.01 7.86
CA LYS A 47 2.37 -25.23 7.78
C LYS A 47 3.02 -26.30 6.89
N ASP A 48 3.37 -25.95 5.66
CA ASP A 48 3.79 -26.91 4.63
C ASP A 48 5.30 -27.20 4.65
N ARG A 49 6.11 -26.30 5.24
CA ARG A 49 7.57 -26.43 5.41
C ARG A 49 8.30 -26.97 4.16
N PRO A 50 8.20 -26.27 3.02
CA PRO A 50 8.79 -26.72 1.76
C PRO A 50 10.32 -26.69 1.80
N LEU A 51 10.95 -27.56 0.99
CA LEU A 51 12.41 -27.64 0.86
C LEU A 51 13.03 -26.38 0.20
N SER A 52 12.32 -25.79 -0.77
CA SER A 52 12.68 -24.53 -1.45
C SER A 52 11.62 -23.49 -1.14
N ILE A 53 11.97 -22.51 -0.30
CA ILE A 53 11.05 -21.44 0.13
C ILE A 53 10.74 -20.50 -1.03
N GLU A 54 11.74 -20.11 -1.81
CA GLU A 54 11.62 -19.14 -2.90
C GLU A 54 10.66 -19.62 -3.99
N ASP A 55 10.84 -20.86 -4.47
CA ASP A 55 9.95 -21.45 -5.47
C ASP A 55 8.52 -21.60 -4.95
N TYR A 56 8.39 -21.88 -3.65
CA TYR A 56 7.09 -22.04 -3.02
C TYR A 56 6.37 -20.70 -2.89
N ILE A 57 7.08 -19.63 -2.50
CA ILE A 57 6.53 -18.27 -2.48
C ILE A 57 6.12 -17.86 -3.89
N ALA A 58 7.01 -18.02 -4.88
CA ALA A 58 6.72 -17.64 -6.26
C ALA A 58 5.47 -18.33 -6.83
N LYS A 59 5.25 -19.61 -6.48
CA LYS A 59 4.07 -20.37 -6.89
C LYS A 59 2.78 -19.90 -6.21
N ASN A 60 2.85 -19.50 -4.94
CA ASN A 60 1.66 -19.25 -4.12
C ASN A 60 1.30 -17.76 -3.99
N ILE A 61 2.26 -16.84 -4.15
CA ILE A 61 2.04 -15.39 -3.97
C ILE A 61 0.94 -14.86 -4.88
N PHE A 62 0.90 -15.30 -6.14
CA PHE A 62 -0.15 -14.87 -7.08
C PHE A 62 -1.54 -15.36 -6.65
N ALA A 63 -1.64 -16.62 -6.20
CA ALA A 63 -2.90 -17.20 -5.75
C ALA A 63 -3.43 -16.51 -4.48
N ILE A 64 -2.54 -16.14 -3.55
CA ILE A 64 -2.87 -15.44 -2.31
C ILE A 64 -3.24 -13.99 -2.61
N ALA A 65 -2.42 -13.27 -3.39
CA ALA A 65 -2.70 -11.89 -3.80
C ALA A 65 -4.05 -11.75 -4.51
N LYS A 66 -4.41 -12.73 -5.34
CA LYS A 66 -5.71 -12.77 -6.01
C LYS A 66 -6.90 -12.85 -5.05
N ARG A 67 -6.72 -13.39 -3.83
CA ARG A 67 -7.79 -13.40 -2.82
C ARG A 67 -8.13 -11.98 -2.39
N TYR A 68 -7.11 -11.16 -2.14
CA TYR A 68 -7.32 -9.80 -1.63
C TYR A 68 -7.71 -8.78 -2.70
N SER A 69 -7.41 -9.05 -3.97
CA SER A 69 -7.80 -8.16 -5.08
C SER A 69 -9.29 -8.24 -5.46
N GLN A 70 -10.03 -9.25 -4.98
CA GLN A 70 -11.40 -9.53 -5.41
C GLN A 70 -12.36 -9.73 -4.25
N ILE A 71 -13.40 -8.92 -4.18
CA ILE A 71 -14.49 -9.12 -3.21
C ILE A 71 -15.56 -9.97 -3.89
N ASN A 72 -15.37 -11.28 -3.91
CA ASN A 72 -16.37 -12.22 -4.43
C ASN A 72 -17.46 -12.50 -3.41
N THR A 73 -18.71 -12.51 -3.88
CA THR A 73 -19.91 -12.72 -3.08
C THR A 73 -20.66 -13.96 -3.56
N PHE A 74 -21.01 -14.83 -2.62
CA PHE A 74 -21.88 -15.98 -2.90
C PHE A 74 -23.25 -15.75 -2.27
N ILE A 75 -24.31 -15.95 -3.06
CA ILE A 75 -25.69 -15.83 -2.60
C ILE A 75 -26.36 -17.20 -2.76
N ASN A 76 -26.70 -17.79 -1.62
CA ASN A 76 -27.44 -19.04 -1.55
C ASN A 76 -28.91 -18.76 -1.84
N ILE A 77 -29.42 -19.30 -2.95
CA ILE A 77 -30.83 -19.21 -3.35
C ILE A 77 -31.43 -20.62 -3.18
N PRO A 78 -32.46 -20.80 -2.34
CA PRO A 78 -33.23 -22.04 -2.28
C PRO A 78 -34.01 -22.31 -3.58
N ASP A 79 -34.18 -23.58 -3.95
CA ASP A 79 -34.90 -24.04 -5.16
C ASP A 79 -36.32 -23.47 -5.33
N GLU A 80 -36.98 -23.14 -4.22
CA GLU A 80 -38.35 -22.63 -4.19
C GLU A 80 -38.49 -21.18 -4.67
N ILE A 81 -37.38 -20.44 -4.79
CA ILE A 81 -37.39 -19.02 -5.10
C ILE A 81 -37.03 -18.78 -6.57
N ASP A 82 -37.83 -17.95 -7.24
CA ASP A 82 -37.58 -17.57 -8.63
C ASP A 82 -36.29 -16.76 -8.80
N SER A 83 -35.23 -17.49 -9.14
CA SER A 83 -33.89 -16.94 -9.38
C SER A 83 -33.82 -15.92 -10.52
N GLU A 84 -34.74 -15.95 -11.50
CA GLU A 84 -34.70 -15.00 -12.64
C GLU A 84 -35.11 -13.59 -12.21
N LYS A 85 -36.09 -13.50 -11.31
CA LYS A 85 -36.50 -12.24 -10.70
C LYS A 85 -35.39 -11.62 -9.86
N ILE A 86 -34.61 -12.46 -9.17
CA ILE A 86 -33.44 -11.99 -8.39
C ILE A 86 -32.37 -11.45 -9.34
N ILE A 87 -32.00 -12.23 -10.35
CA ILE A 87 -30.94 -11.87 -11.30
C ILE A 87 -31.29 -10.59 -12.06
N SER A 88 -32.52 -10.44 -12.55
CA SER A 88 -32.96 -9.22 -13.25
C SER A 88 -32.89 -7.97 -12.34
N THR A 89 -33.22 -8.11 -11.06
CA THR A 89 -33.10 -7.00 -10.09
C THR A 89 -31.64 -6.59 -9.87
N PHE A 90 -30.70 -7.55 -9.87
CA PHE A 90 -29.26 -7.27 -9.76
C PHE A 90 -28.67 -6.69 -11.05
N GLN A 91 -29.06 -7.23 -12.22
CA GLN A 91 -28.58 -6.79 -13.53
C GLN A 91 -28.99 -5.35 -13.87
N CYS A 92 -30.20 -4.92 -13.49
CA CYS A 92 -30.66 -3.55 -13.77
C CYS A 92 -29.86 -2.47 -13.04
N ASN A 93 -29.27 -2.78 -11.88
CA ASN A 93 -28.64 -1.79 -11.00
C ASN A 93 -27.10 -1.91 -10.94
N GLU A 94 -26.53 -3.09 -11.22
CA GLU A 94 -25.09 -3.35 -11.10
C GLU A 94 -24.41 -3.59 -12.46
N GLN A 95 -24.16 -2.53 -13.23
CA GLN A 95 -23.48 -2.64 -14.53
C GLN A 95 -21.98 -3.02 -14.47
N ARG A 96 -21.40 -3.29 -13.29
CA ARG A 96 -19.92 -3.38 -13.11
C ARG A 96 -19.40 -4.71 -12.57
N CYS A 97 -20.24 -5.66 -12.18
CA CYS A 97 -19.82 -6.97 -11.67
C CYS A 97 -20.43 -8.11 -12.50
N PRO A 98 -19.64 -9.10 -12.94
CA PRO A 98 -20.19 -10.31 -13.55
C PRO A 98 -21.05 -11.10 -12.56
N ILE A 99 -22.29 -11.36 -12.97
CA ILE A 99 -23.25 -12.21 -12.26
C ILE A 99 -23.21 -13.60 -12.88
N ILE A 100 -22.96 -14.63 -12.06
CA ILE A 100 -22.87 -16.02 -12.50
C ILE A 100 -23.94 -16.84 -11.80
N ARG A 101 -24.85 -17.44 -12.57
CA ARG A 101 -25.80 -18.43 -12.08
C ARG A 101 -25.21 -19.82 -12.26
N LEU A 102 -25.11 -20.57 -11.15
CA LEU A 102 -24.79 -22.00 -11.18
C LEU A 102 -26.12 -22.75 -11.31
N GLN A 103 -26.24 -23.59 -12.34
CA GLN A 103 -27.42 -24.41 -12.63
C GLN A 103 -27.03 -25.89 -12.65
N GLU A 104 -28.01 -26.76 -12.41
CA GLU A 104 -27.90 -28.23 -12.39
C GLU A 104 -27.31 -28.85 -13.65
N SER A 105 -27.38 -28.17 -14.80
CA SER A 105 -26.82 -28.66 -16.07
C SER A 105 -25.29 -28.67 -16.13
N LEU A 106 -24.60 -28.10 -15.14
CA LEU A 106 -23.15 -28.09 -15.06
C LEU A 106 -22.66 -29.32 -14.28
N ASN A 107 -22.23 -30.38 -14.98
CA ASN A 107 -21.50 -31.49 -14.36
C ASN A 107 -20.38 -30.94 -13.45
N ALA A 108 -20.52 -31.16 -12.13
CA ALA A 108 -19.88 -30.42 -11.05
C ALA A 108 -18.41 -29.98 -11.26
N LYS A 109 -17.55 -30.86 -11.80
CA LYS A 109 -16.12 -30.57 -12.00
C LYS A 109 -15.80 -29.91 -13.34
N PHE A 110 -16.45 -30.35 -14.42
CA PHE A 110 -16.26 -29.79 -15.76
C PHE A 110 -16.97 -28.44 -15.94
N GLY A 111 -18.08 -28.24 -15.22
CA GLY A 111 -18.86 -27.02 -15.23
C GLY A 111 -18.08 -25.82 -14.74
N MET A 112 -17.46 -25.93 -13.55
CA MET A 112 -16.66 -24.84 -12.97
C MET A 112 -15.43 -24.50 -13.82
N GLN A 113 -14.75 -25.50 -14.38
CA GLN A 113 -13.65 -25.25 -15.32
C GLN A 113 -14.12 -24.52 -16.59
N THR A 114 -15.33 -24.81 -17.07
CA THR A 114 -15.93 -24.14 -18.22
C THR A 114 -16.26 -22.68 -17.88
N VAL A 115 -16.82 -22.43 -16.69
CA VAL A 115 -17.07 -21.07 -16.18
C VAL A 115 -15.77 -20.27 -16.11
N ILE A 116 -14.71 -20.83 -15.53
CA ILE A 116 -13.39 -20.18 -15.46
C ILE A 116 -12.83 -19.90 -16.85
N LYS A 117 -12.93 -20.83 -17.79
CA LYS A 117 -12.51 -20.61 -19.19
C LYS A 117 -13.30 -19.49 -19.85
N ARG A 118 -14.60 -19.39 -19.60
CA ARG A 118 -15.44 -18.29 -20.11
C ARG A 118 -15.07 -16.95 -19.50
N LEU A 119 -14.87 -16.90 -18.18
CA LEU A 119 -14.40 -15.68 -17.50
C LEU A 119 -13.04 -15.21 -18.02
N LYS A 120 -12.11 -16.15 -18.29
CA LYS A 120 -10.83 -15.85 -18.93
C LYS A 120 -11.00 -15.23 -20.31
N ARG A 121 -11.87 -15.82 -21.15
CA ARG A 121 -12.13 -15.31 -22.50
C ARG A 121 -12.75 -13.92 -22.51
N CYS A 122 -13.52 -13.57 -21.48
CA CYS A 122 -14.20 -12.29 -21.37
C CYS A 122 -13.42 -11.23 -20.56
N ASP A 123 -12.19 -11.53 -20.11
CA ASP A 123 -11.40 -10.65 -19.23
C ASP A 123 -12.12 -10.26 -17.91
N LEU A 124 -12.95 -11.17 -17.41
CA LEU A 124 -13.76 -10.98 -16.19
C LEU A 124 -13.16 -11.70 -14.97
N LEU A 125 -12.06 -12.44 -15.17
CA LEU A 125 -11.44 -13.23 -14.11
C LEU A 125 -10.87 -12.41 -12.97
N ASP A 126 -10.56 -11.13 -13.22
CA ASP A 126 -9.94 -10.21 -12.27
C ASP A 126 -10.93 -9.19 -11.69
N LYS A 127 -12.23 -9.38 -11.94
CA LYS A 127 -13.32 -8.53 -11.43
C LYS A 127 -14.00 -9.19 -10.23
N ASN A 128 -14.71 -8.39 -9.44
CA ASN A 128 -15.57 -8.89 -8.36
C ASN A 128 -16.74 -9.68 -8.96
N ILE A 129 -16.89 -10.93 -8.56
CA ILE A 129 -17.93 -11.82 -9.07
C ILE A 129 -19.03 -11.99 -8.02
N ILE A 130 -20.29 -11.97 -8.47
CA ILE A 130 -21.44 -12.40 -7.68
C ILE A 130 -21.90 -13.76 -8.23
N MET A 131 -21.88 -14.78 -7.38
CA MET A 131 -22.29 -16.13 -7.75
C MET A 131 -23.58 -16.51 -7.03
N PHE A 132 -24.52 -17.07 -7.77
CA PHE A 132 -25.79 -17.58 -7.28
C PHE A 132 -25.85 -19.10 -7.41
N GLY A 133 -26.32 -19.78 -6.38
CA GLY A 133 -26.60 -21.22 -6.41
C GLY A 133 -26.76 -21.80 -5.00
N ASP A 134 -27.05 -23.09 -4.93
CA ASP A 134 -27.24 -23.81 -3.65
C ASP A 134 -25.94 -24.08 -2.87
N LYS A 135 -26.14 -24.58 -1.65
CA LYS A 135 -25.08 -24.99 -0.74
C LYS A 135 -24.16 -26.08 -1.32
N SER A 136 -24.68 -26.93 -2.21
CA SER A 136 -23.90 -27.93 -2.96
C SER A 136 -22.88 -27.25 -3.88
N TYR A 137 -23.33 -26.29 -4.69
CA TYR A 137 -22.47 -25.50 -5.58
C TYR A 137 -21.47 -24.62 -4.83
N PHE A 138 -21.84 -24.09 -3.67
CA PHE A 138 -20.90 -23.35 -2.82
C PHE A 138 -19.66 -24.19 -2.48
N SER A 139 -19.87 -25.48 -2.17
CA SER A 139 -18.79 -26.38 -1.80
C SER A 139 -17.84 -26.70 -2.96
N GLN A 140 -18.32 -26.58 -4.19
CA GLN A 140 -17.50 -26.74 -5.40
C GLN A 140 -16.83 -25.41 -5.78
N ALA A 141 -17.57 -24.31 -5.73
CA ALA A 141 -17.07 -22.99 -6.09
C ALA A 141 -15.95 -22.52 -5.16
N LYS A 142 -15.99 -22.86 -3.87
CA LYS A 142 -14.94 -22.52 -2.89
C LYS A 142 -13.57 -23.12 -3.22
N GLU A 143 -13.50 -24.18 -4.03
CA GLU A 143 -12.23 -24.78 -4.46
C GLU A 143 -11.49 -23.90 -5.47
N TYR A 144 -12.24 -23.07 -6.21
CA TYR A 144 -11.70 -22.24 -7.30
C TYR A 144 -11.74 -20.74 -7.00
N PHE A 145 -12.69 -20.30 -6.18
CA PHE A 145 -12.92 -18.90 -5.82
C PHE A 145 -12.91 -18.75 -4.31
N TYR A 146 -12.24 -17.70 -3.85
CA TYR A 146 -12.33 -17.27 -2.46
C TYR A 146 -13.49 -16.28 -2.31
N PHE A 147 -14.46 -16.59 -1.44
CA PHE A 147 -15.64 -15.77 -1.19
C PHE A 147 -15.52 -15.04 0.15
N HIS A 148 -15.59 -13.71 0.12
CA HIS A 148 -15.54 -12.86 1.31
C HIS A 148 -16.91 -12.72 1.97
N GLN A 149 -17.97 -12.86 1.16
CA GLN A 149 -19.33 -12.64 1.58
C GLN A 149 -20.18 -13.84 1.21
N LYS A 150 -21.00 -14.26 2.17
CA LYS A 150 -21.99 -15.31 1.98
C LYS A 150 -23.33 -14.81 2.50
N PHE A 151 -24.33 -14.83 1.64
CA PHE A 151 -25.71 -14.53 2.01
C PHE A 151 -26.60 -15.73 1.75
N SER A 152 -27.68 -15.85 2.52
CA SER A 152 -28.74 -16.81 2.23
C SER A 152 -30.04 -16.05 2.06
N VAL A 153 -30.73 -16.30 0.96
CA VAL A 153 -32.04 -15.72 0.69
C VAL A 153 -33.08 -16.57 1.40
N THR A 154 -33.96 -15.94 2.18
CA THR A 154 -35.20 -16.55 2.68
C THR A 154 -36.39 -15.96 1.91
N PRO A 155 -37.54 -16.66 1.82
CA PRO A 155 -38.73 -16.15 1.12
C PRO A 155 -39.25 -14.82 1.67
N THR A 156 -38.91 -14.46 2.91
CA THR A 156 -39.27 -13.19 3.55
C THR A 156 -38.24 -12.07 3.34
N THR A 157 -37.08 -12.37 2.74
CA THR A 157 -36.01 -11.38 2.57
C THR A 157 -36.36 -10.42 1.43
N SER A 158 -36.46 -9.13 1.73
CA SER A 158 -36.62 -8.11 0.69
C SER A 158 -35.36 -7.98 -0.16
N LEU A 159 -35.48 -8.19 -1.48
CA LEU A 159 -34.37 -8.16 -2.44
C LEU A 159 -33.60 -6.84 -2.42
N GLN A 160 -34.28 -5.71 -2.24
CA GLN A 160 -33.64 -4.39 -2.15
C GLN A 160 -32.72 -4.27 -0.93
N LYS A 161 -33.09 -4.83 0.23
CA LYS A 161 -32.21 -4.85 1.42
C LYS A 161 -31.02 -5.77 1.22
N LEU A 162 -31.21 -6.92 0.58
CA LEU A 162 -30.10 -7.83 0.27
C LEU A 162 -29.08 -7.14 -0.64
N GLN A 163 -29.55 -6.41 -1.66
CA GLN A 163 -28.70 -5.61 -2.53
C GLN A 163 -27.96 -4.51 -1.79
N SER A 164 -28.63 -3.72 -0.95
CA SER A 164 -27.97 -2.67 -0.17
C SER A 164 -26.91 -3.25 0.77
N HIS A 165 -27.19 -4.40 1.40
CA HIS A 165 -26.22 -5.08 2.27
C HIS A 165 -25.00 -5.61 1.51
N VAL A 166 -25.19 -6.19 0.32
CA VAL A 166 -24.07 -6.61 -0.53
C VAL A 166 -23.22 -5.39 -0.88
N LEU A 167 -23.84 -4.29 -1.31
CA LEU A 167 -23.13 -3.08 -1.73
C LEU A 167 -22.38 -2.41 -0.56
N GLU A 168 -23.02 -2.25 0.59
CA GLU A 168 -22.40 -1.70 1.80
C GLU A 168 -21.19 -2.53 2.23
N ARG A 169 -21.33 -3.86 2.19
CA ARG A 169 -20.23 -4.75 2.58
C ARG A 169 -19.10 -4.77 1.56
N VAL A 170 -19.40 -4.59 0.27
CA VAL A 170 -18.36 -4.37 -0.76
C VAL A 170 -17.65 -3.05 -0.52
N LYS A 171 -18.37 -1.98 -0.13
CA LYS A 171 -17.75 -0.69 0.23
C LYS A 171 -16.85 -0.81 1.46
N SER A 172 -17.28 -1.53 2.50
CA SER A 172 -16.50 -1.69 3.73
C SER A 172 -15.25 -2.56 3.57
N LEU A 173 -15.24 -3.47 2.61
CA LEU A 173 -14.09 -4.32 2.29
C LEU A 173 -13.14 -3.68 1.27
N ARG A 174 -13.51 -2.54 0.69
CA ARG A 174 -12.59 -1.76 -0.13
C ARG A 174 -11.71 -0.91 0.78
N VAL A 175 -10.47 -0.74 0.36
CA VAL A 175 -9.56 0.26 0.90
C VAL A 175 -10.26 1.62 0.90
N ASP A 176 -10.10 2.35 2.01
CA ASP A 176 -10.75 3.65 2.18
C ASP A 176 -10.41 4.57 0.98
N PRO A 177 -11.38 5.30 0.42
CA PRO A 177 -11.16 6.16 -0.76
C PRO A 177 -10.04 7.18 -0.58
N HIS A 178 -9.82 7.70 0.63
CA HIS A 178 -8.74 8.64 0.92
C HIS A 178 -7.36 7.98 0.85
N HIS A 179 -7.28 6.67 1.06
CA HIS A 179 -6.06 5.87 0.99
C HIS A 179 -5.78 5.39 -0.46
N SER A 180 -6.74 5.56 -1.38
CA SER A 180 -6.58 5.23 -2.81
C SER A 180 -5.66 6.21 -3.56
N VAL A 181 -5.55 7.44 -3.05
CA VAL A 181 -4.71 8.52 -3.60
C VAL A 181 -3.47 8.65 -2.73
N ILE A 182 -2.38 8.04 -3.16
CA ILE A 182 -1.08 8.25 -2.53
C ILE A 182 -0.62 9.65 -2.91
N LYS A 183 -0.71 10.61 -1.97
CA LYS A 183 -0.14 11.94 -2.15
C LYS A 183 1.36 11.82 -1.91
N CYS A 184 2.15 11.74 -2.97
CA CYS A 184 3.60 11.78 -2.88
C CYS A 184 4.02 13.24 -2.69
N SER A 185 4.55 13.56 -1.51
CA SER A 185 5.10 14.89 -1.23
C SER A 185 6.29 15.17 -2.16
N GLU A 186 6.33 16.34 -2.78
CA GLU A 186 7.38 16.70 -3.73
C GLU A 186 8.75 16.81 -3.05
N ARG A 187 9.76 16.11 -3.58
CA ARG A 187 11.15 16.11 -3.08
C ARG A 187 12.06 16.56 -4.20
N ILE A 188 12.60 17.76 -4.09
CA ILE A 188 13.31 18.44 -5.17
C ILE A 188 14.72 18.77 -4.71
N VAL A 189 15.73 18.39 -5.49
CA VAL A 189 17.11 18.82 -5.26
C VAL A 189 17.46 19.88 -6.29
N LEU A 190 17.93 21.04 -5.83
CA LEU A 190 18.31 22.16 -6.68
C LEU A 190 19.83 22.35 -6.66
N LEU A 191 20.47 21.85 -7.71
CA LEU A 191 21.91 21.96 -7.92
C LEU A 191 22.24 23.11 -8.88
N GLY A 192 23.36 23.77 -8.63
CA GLY A 192 23.84 24.85 -9.48
C GLY A 192 25.09 25.51 -8.93
N ARG A 193 25.88 26.09 -9.84
CA ARG A 193 27.10 26.82 -9.46
C ARG A 193 26.76 27.99 -8.51
N PRO A 194 27.68 28.41 -7.63
CA PRO A 194 27.51 29.62 -6.83
C PRO A 194 27.16 30.83 -7.72
N GLY A 195 26.22 31.67 -7.27
CA GLY A 195 25.81 32.87 -8.01
C GLY A 195 24.79 32.68 -9.14
N CYS A 196 24.40 31.44 -9.50
CA CYS A 196 23.42 31.21 -10.59
C CYS A 196 21.96 31.55 -10.24
N GLY A 197 21.71 32.09 -9.04
CA GLY A 197 20.36 32.45 -8.58
C GLY A 197 19.50 31.28 -8.07
N LYS A 198 20.06 30.07 -7.90
CA LYS A 198 19.34 28.87 -7.40
C LYS A 198 18.56 29.11 -6.10
N HIS A 199 19.14 29.86 -5.15
CA HIS A 199 18.48 30.25 -3.91
C HIS A 199 17.20 31.08 -4.13
N ARG A 200 17.21 31.96 -5.13
CA ARG A 200 16.05 32.80 -5.47
C ARG A 200 14.92 31.96 -6.05
N ILE A 201 15.27 31.04 -6.95
CA ILE A 201 14.32 30.11 -7.57
C ILE A 201 13.76 29.16 -6.51
N ALA A 202 14.60 28.61 -5.63
CA ALA A 202 14.18 27.71 -4.56
C ALA A 202 13.20 28.35 -3.60
N LYS A 203 13.46 29.58 -3.15
CA LYS A 203 12.53 30.35 -2.31
C LYS A 203 11.20 30.60 -3.01
N TRP A 204 11.25 30.96 -4.30
CA TRP A 204 10.05 31.14 -5.09
C TRP A 204 9.25 29.83 -5.22
N LEU A 205 9.93 28.72 -5.55
CA LEU A 205 9.33 27.40 -5.73
C LEU A 205 8.72 26.87 -4.43
N ALA A 206 9.43 27.00 -3.30
CA ALA A 206 8.95 26.62 -1.98
C ALA A 206 7.64 27.33 -1.62
N ASN A 207 7.56 28.63 -1.93
CA ASN A 207 6.35 29.42 -1.70
C ASN A 207 5.18 29.01 -2.62
N GLN A 208 5.45 28.67 -3.88
CA GLN A 208 4.42 28.23 -4.83
C GLN A 208 3.86 26.86 -4.48
N LEU A 209 4.74 25.90 -4.16
CA LEU A 209 4.37 24.51 -3.85
C LEU A 209 3.98 24.32 -2.38
N LYS A 210 4.22 25.32 -1.51
CA LYS A 210 4.02 25.25 -0.05
C LYS A 210 4.78 24.09 0.60
N ILE A 211 6.05 23.95 0.23
CA ILE A 211 6.95 22.88 0.69
C ILE A 211 8.15 23.46 1.45
N CYS A 212 8.80 22.64 2.28
CA CYS A 212 9.91 23.09 3.11
C CYS A 212 11.17 23.41 2.30
N LEU A 213 11.78 24.58 2.51
CA LEU A 213 13.11 24.89 1.95
C LEU A 213 14.20 24.45 2.94
N VAL A 214 15.06 23.55 2.51
CA VAL A 214 16.19 23.03 3.30
C VAL A 214 17.49 23.43 2.59
N SER A 215 18.20 24.39 3.16
CA SER A 215 19.52 24.80 2.70
C SER A 215 20.58 24.24 3.64
N VAL A 216 21.53 23.46 3.11
CA VAL A 216 22.59 22.88 3.93
C VAL A 216 23.44 23.96 4.59
N THR A 217 23.73 25.05 3.87
CA THR A 217 24.50 26.19 4.40
C THR A 217 23.80 26.89 5.57
N ASP A 218 22.48 27.03 5.51
CA ASP A 218 21.70 27.60 6.62
C ASP A 218 21.60 26.62 7.79
N LEU A 219 21.50 25.33 7.49
CA LEU A 219 21.37 24.24 8.47
C LEU A 219 22.65 24.07 9.29
N THR A 220 23.82 24.11 8.65
CA THR A 220 25.12 24.06 9.35
C THR A 220 25.33 25.31 10.21
N ALA A 221 25.08 26.49 9.65
CA ALA A 221 25.19 27.76 10.39
C ALA A 221 24.24 27.83 11.59
N TYR A 222 23.06 27.22 11.49
CA TYR A 222 22.13 27.09 12.62
C TYR A 222 22.73 26.20 13.73
N HIS A 223 23.22 25.01 13.39
CA HIS A 223 23.78 24.09 14.39
C HIS A 223 25.06 24.62 15.04
N GLU A 224 25.92 25.31 14.30
CA GLU A 224 27.10 26.00 14.84
C GLU A 224 26.72 27.07 15.87
N ARG A 225 25.66 27.86 15.61
CA ARG A 225 25.20 28.90 16.54
C ARG A 225 24.54 28.32 17.80
N GLU A 226 23.74 27.28 17.64
CA GLU A 226 23.06 26.61 18.76
C GLU A 226 24.03 25.78 19.63
N TRP A 227 25.25 25.52 19.14
CA TRP A 227 26.28 24.77 19.84
C TRP A 227 25.81 23.39 20.35
N ASN A 228 24.94 22.75 19.57
CA ASN A 228 24.41 21.43 19.89
C ASN A 228 25.41 20.33 19.51
N SER A 229 25.03 19.04 19.64
CA SER A 229 25.90 17.91 19.31
C SER A 229 26.43 17.98 17.86
N PHE A 230 25.58 18.35 16.90
CA PHE A 230 25.98 18.59 15.52
C PHE A 230 26.91 19.80 15.37
N GLY A 231 26.62 20.93 16.04
CA GLY A 231 27.48 22.12 16.01
C GLY A 231 28.89 21.86 16.55
N LYS A 232 29.00 21.13 17.67
CA LYS A 232 30.29 20.72 18.23
C LYS A 232 31.06 19.78 17.29
N ALA A 233 30.36 18.85 16.65
CA ALA A 233 30.96 17.95 15.68
C ALA A 233 31.46 18.70 14.43
N LEU A 234 30.72 19.72 13.97
CA LEU A 234 31.12 20.59 12.86
C LEU A 234 32.37 21.41 13.20
N ASP A 235 32.46 21.95 14.41
CA ASP A 235 33.65 22.68 14.89
C ASP A 235 34.88 21.77 14.94
N CYS A 236 34.77 20.57 15.52
CA CYS A 236 35.85 19.58 15.53
C CYS A 236 36.27 19.14 14.11
N GLY A 237 35.30 18.85 13.23
CA GLY A 237 35.57 18.42 11.86
C GLY A 237 36.27 19.50 11.01
N SER A 238 35.97 20.77 11.28
CA SER A 238 36.63 21.91 10.64
C SER A 238 38.10 22.06 11.05
N GLN A 239 38.46 21.64 12.27
CA GLN A 239 39.85 21.66 12.75
C GLN A 239 40.68 20.48 12.23
N GLU A 240 40.04 19.32 11.99
CA GLU A 240 40.74 18.08 11.64
C GLU A 240 40.76 17.76 10.12
N ASN A 241 40.03 18.50 9.27
CA ASN A 241 39.86 18.21 7.82
C ASN A 241 39.27 16.81 7.53
N VAL A 242 38.48 16.25 8.46
CA VAL A 242 37.96 14.87 8.39
C VAL A 242 36.44 14.86 8.15
N HIS A 243 36.01 13.97 7.25
CA HIS A 243 34.65 13.47 6.95
C HIS A 243 33.46 14.42 7.24
N THR A 244 33.55 15.67 6.78
CA THR A 244 32.44 16.61 6.84
C THR A 244 31.23 16.14 6.03
N SER A 245 31.44 15.35 4.96
CA SER A 245 30.38 14.80 4.10
C SER A 245 29.41 13.89 4.86
N GLU A 246 29.91 12.89 5.60
CA GLU A 246 29.06 11.97 6.38
C GLU A 246 28.30 12.70 7.49
N LEU A 247 28.96 13.67 8.14
CA LEU A 247 28.34 14.51 9.16
C LEU A 247 27.23 15.40 8.56
N ILE A 248 27.50 16.07 7.44
CA ILE A 248 26.51 16.87 6.71
C ILE A 248 25.35 16.00 6.26
N THR A 249 25.63 14.81 5.72
CA THR A 249 24.61 13.83 5.32
C THR A 249 23.70 13.48 6.49
N SER A 250 24.27 13.22 7.66
CA SER A 250 23.52 12.93 8.89
C SER A 250 22.65 14.11 9.33
N ILE A 251 23.19 15.34 9.27
CA ILE A 251 22.45 16.57 9.62
C ILE A 251 21.28 16.78 8.64
N VAL A 252 21.52 16.62 7.34
CA VAL A 252 20.49 16.72 6.29
C VAL A 252 19.42 15.65 6.49
N GLN A 253 19.80 14.39 6.68
CA GLN A 253 18.88 13.29 6.94
C GLN A 253 18.00 13.59 8.15
N HIS A 254 18.60 14.02 9.26
CA HIS A 254 17.86 14.38 10.47
C HIS A 254 16.83 15.49 10.17
N ARG A 255 17.18 16.52 9.40
CA ARG A 255 16.26 17.60 9.02
C ARG A 255 15.12 17.13 8.11
N LEU A 256 15.41 16.24 7.15
CA LEU A 256 14.44 15.73 6.19
C LEU A 256 13.42 14.77 6.81
N MET A 257 13.78 14.11 7.91
CA MET A 257 12.91 13.18 8.65
C MET A 257 11.89 13.89 9.56
N ASN A 258 12.00 15.21 9.74
CA ASN A 258 11.02 15.98 10.52
C ASN A 258 9.62 15.93 9.89
N ALA A 259 8.60 16.00 10.75
CA ALA A 259 7.20 15.85 10.34
C ALA A 259 6.76 16.85 9.26
N ASP A 260 7.29 18.08 9.27
CA ASP A 260 7.00 19.10 8.27
C ASP A 260 7.52 18.71 6.87
N CYS A 261 8.77 18.25 6.78
CA CYS A 261 9.39 17.78 5.53
C CYS A 261 8.75 16.50 5.00
N CYS A 262 8.39 15.56 5.88
CA CYS A 262 7.72 14.32 5.48
C CYS A 262 6.31 14.58 4.91
N THR A 263 5.55 15.49 5.53
CA THR A 263 4.14 15.74 5.16
C THR A 263 3.95 16.72 4.02
N SER A 264 4.78 17.78 3.96
CA SER A 264 4.66 18.83 2.94
C SER A 264 5.61 18.66 1.77
N GLY A 265 6.66 17.85 1.90
CA GLY A 265 7.73 17.77 0.91
C GLY A 265 8.82 18.80 1.17
N TRP A 266 9.87 18.78 0.34
CA TRP A 266 11.04 19.61 0.56
C TRP A 266 11.83 19.94 -0.71
N ILE A 267 12.53 21.07 -0.66
CA ILE A 267 13.56 21.47 -1.61
C ILE A 267 14.90 21.47 -0.90
N LEU A 268 15.83 20.66 -1.36
CA LEU A 268 17.20 20.61 -0.85
C LEU A 268 18.13 21.46 -1.72
N LEU A 269 18.89 22.35 -1.07
CA LEU A 269 19.91 23.20 -1.69
C LEU A 269 21.30 22.87 -1.17
N ASP A 270 22.29 23.06 -2.06
CA ASP A 270 23.72 22.97 -1.75
C ASP A 270 24.20 21.58 -1.29
N PHE A 271 23.44 20.54 -1.64
CA PHE A 271 23.77 19.13 -1.40
C PHE A 271 22.99 18.22 -2.37
N PRO A 272 23.59 17.13 -2.88
CA PRO A 272 24.99 16.70 -2.70
C PRO A 272 25.99 17.59 -3.47
N ASN A 273 27.24 17.65 -2.99
CA ASN A 273 28.31 18.41 -3.65
C ASN A 273 29.32 17.50 -4.38
N THR A 274 29.42 16.25 -3.96
CA THR A 274 30.23 15.20 -4.59
C THR A 274 29.36 14.02 -5.00
N SER A 275 29.91 13.08 -5.78
CA SER A 275 29.21 11.84 -6.16
C SER A 275 29.12 10.81 -5.04
N GLU A 276 29.87 11.02 -3.95
CA GLU A 276 29.92 10.13 -2.78
C GLU A 276 28.98 10.58 -1.66
N ASP A 277 28.40 11.78 -1.78
CA ASP A 277 27.35 12.35 -0.91
C ASP A 277 25.95 11.83 -1.30
#